data_AF-A0A1G5LBD6-F1
#
_entry.id   AF-A0A1G5LBD6-F1
#
_cell.length_a   1.000
_cell.length_b   1.000
_cell.length_c   1.000
_cell.angle_alpha   90.00
_cell.angle_beta   90.00
_cell.angle_gamma   90.00
#
_symmetry.space_group_name_H-M   'P 1'
#
loop_
_entity.id
_entity.type
_entity.pdbx_description
1 polymer ?
#
loop_
_entity_poly.entity_id
_entity_poly.type
_entity_poly.pdbx_seq_one_letter_code
_entity_poly.pdbx_strand_id
1 'polypeptide(L)' 'YRYLEKRLDSKFTCSEIVRGLRDMDFYEIPGEGYIPTYTRTDFTDALHEAFGFRTDFQIIKNNQMKKIFKDTKR' A
#
# COMPACT_ATOMS: atom_id res chain seq x y z
N TYR A 1 17.11 -3.08 -6.46
CA TYR A 1 17.23 -2.53 -5.09
C TYR A 1 17.09 -1.00 -4.97
N ARG A 2 16.78 -0.22 -6.02
CA ARG A 2 16.61 1.25 -5.95
C ARG A 2 15.27 1.79 -6.50
N TYR A 3 14.30 0.91 -6.74
CA TYR A 3 13.04 1.29 -7.40
C TYR A 3 12.02 1.91 -6.45
N LEU A 4 11.95 1.46 -5.19
CA LEU A 4 10.99 2.01 -4.23
C LEU A 4 11.36 3.43 -3.77
N GLU A 5 12.63 3.71 -3.50
CA GLU A 5 13.07 5.08 -3.15
C GLU A 5 12.79 6.08 -4.28
N LYS A 6 13.02 5.69 -5.55
CA LYS A 6 12.68 6.55 -6.70
C LYS A 6 11.18 6.75 -6.89
N ARG A 7 10.35 5.79 -6.46
CA ARG A 7 8.88 5.90 -6.58
C ARG A 7 8.24 6.66 -5.43
N LEU A 8 8.80 6.57 -4.21
CA LEU A 8 8.39 7.37 -3.05
C LEU A 8 9.13 8.71 -2.96
N ASP A 9 9.63 9.21 -4.10
CA ASP A 9 10.27 10.53 -4.22
C ASP A 9 11.43 10.76 -3.21
N SER A 10 12.12 9.68 -2.80
CA SER A 10 13.14 9.71 -1.75
C SER A 10 12.68 10.29 -0.40
N LYS A 11 11.37 10.40 -0.14
CA LYS A 11 10.84 10.88 1.14
C LYS A 11 11.01 9.89 2.30
N PHE A 12 11.12 8.59 1.99
CA PHE A 12 11.21 7.53 3.00
C PHE A 12 12.38 6.60 2.70
N THR A 13 13.14 6.26 3.74
CA THR A 13 14.23 5.29 3.63
C THR A 13 13.70 3.87 3.49
N CYS A 14 14.47 2.95 2.90
CA CYS A 14 14.09 1.54 2.77
C CYS A 14 13.58 0.94 4.10
N SER A 15 14.21 1.31 5.22
CA SER A 15 13.84 0.89 6.57
C SER A 15 12.46 1.40 6.99
N GLU A 16 12.15 2.67 6.73
CA GLU A 16 10.84 3.26 7.03
C GLU A 16 9.75 2.65 6.17
N ILE A 17 10.03 2.39 4.90
CA ILE A 17 9.08 1.72 4.00
C ILE A 17 8.76 0.31 4.51
N VAL A 18 9.78 -0.47 4.88
CA VAL A 18 9.59 -1.82 5.43
C VAL A 18 8.83 -1.77 6.75
N ARG A 19 9.13 -0.77 7.60
CA ARG A 19 8.45 -0.60 8.88
C ARG A 19 6.99 -0.20 8.68
N GLY A 20 6.71 0.74 7.78
CA GLY A 20 5.35 1.17 7.45
C GLY A 20 4.54 0.08 6.77
N LEU A 21 5.12 -0.70 5.85
CA LEU A 21 4.46 -1.88 5.27
C LEU A 21 4.17 -2.96 6.32
N ARG A 22 5.04 -3.12 7.31
CA ARG A 22 4.83 -4.05 8.43
C ARG A 22 3.76 -3.53 9.40
N ASP A 23 3.62 -2.23 9.55
CA ASP A 23 2.61 -1.58 10.38
C ASP A 23 1.23 -1.50 9.69
N MET A 24 1.21 -1.55 8.35
CA MET A 24 -0.02 -1.64 7.56
C MET A 24 -0.66 -3.03 7.72
N ASP A 25 -1.50 -3.15 8.74
CA ASP A 25 -2.34 -4.32 8.92
C ASP A 25 -3.60 -4.20 8.05
N PHE A 26 -3.98 -5.31 7.42
CA PHE A 26 -5.17 -5.42 6.59
C PHE A 26 -6.00 -6.59 7.08
N TYR A 27 -7.26 -6.33 7.36
CA TYR A 27 -8.23 -7.33 7.73
C TYR A 27 -8.91 -7.90 6.49
N GLU A 28 -8.72 -9.19 6.21
CA GLU A 28 -9.49 -9.85 5.16
C GLU A 28 -10.90 -10.17 5.66
N ILE A 29 -11.90 -9.75 4.89
CA ILE A 29 -13.29 -10.14 5.08
C ILE A 29 -13.61 -11.20 4.03
N PRO A 30 -13.81 -12.46 4.43
CA PRO A 30 -14.13 -13.53 3.50
C PRO A 30 -15.45 -13.23 2.78
N GLY A 31 -15.36 -12.95 1.48
CA GLY A 31 -16.51 -12.69 0.60
C GLY A 31 -16.66 -11.23 0.12
N GLU A 32 -16.17 -10.25 0.88
CA GLU A 32 -16.34 -8.82 0.54
C GLU A 32 -15.05 -8.13 0.07
N GLY A 33 -13.90 -8.45 0.69
CA GLY A 33 -12.63 -7.82 0.36
C GLY A 33 -11.71 -7.62 1.55
N TYR A 34 -10.74 -6.72 1.44
CA TYR A 34 -9.77 -6.38 2.48
C TYR A 34 -10.06 -4.98 3.01
N ILE A 35 -10.09 -4.84 4.34
CA ILE A 35 -10.23 -3.57 5.03
C ILE A 35 -8.88 -3.18 5.61
N PRO A 36 -8.35 -1.99 5.30
CA PRO A 36 -7.19 -1.48 6.02
C PRO A 36 -7.56 -1.24 7.50
N THR A 37 -6.83 -1.86 8.42
CA THR A 37 -6.95 -1.60 9.86
C THR A 37 -5.87 -0.63 10.35
N TYR A 38 -5.06 -0.11 9.44
CA TYR A 38 -4.02 0.88 9.72
C TYR A 38 -4.51 2.32 9.58
N THR A 39 -3.77 3.26 10.15
CA THR A 39 -4.08 4.70 10.10
C THR A 39 -3.37 5.38 8.92
N ARG A 40 -4.06 6.30 8.22
CA ARG A 40 -3.45 7.11 7.16
C ARG A 40 -2.31 7.95 7.75
N THR A 41 -1.11 7.71 7.25
CA THR A 41 0.13 8.43 7.57
C THR A 41 0.75 9.01 6.30
N ASP A 42 1.71 9.92 6.47
CA ASP A 42 2.48 10.51 5.37
C ASP A 42 3.09 9.42 4.45
N PHE A 43 3.48 8.28 5.05
CA PHE A 43 3.95 7.11 4.32
C PHE A 43 2.88 6.49 3.42
N THR A 44 1.69 6.22 3.96
CA THR A 44 0.57 5.66 3.16
C THR A 44 0.13 6.62 2.07
N ASP A 45 0.21 7.93 2.32
CA ASP A 45 -0.12 8.98 1.35
C ASP A 45 0.84 8.96 0.16
N ALA A 46 2.15 8.98 0.44
CA ALA A 46 3.19 8.85 -0.58
C ALA A 46 3.12 7.50 -1.31
N LEU A 47 2.74 6.41 -0.63
CA LEU A 47 2.51 5.12 -1.27
C LEU A 47 1.30 5.19 -2.23
N HIS A 48 0.21 5.82 -1.80
CA HIS A 48 -0.98 5.98 -2.64
C HIS A 48 -0.71 6.86 -3.86
N GLU A 49 0.10 7.92 -3.72
CA GLU A 49 0.52 8.76 -4.85
C GLU A 49 1.46 7.99 -5.80
N ALA A 50 2.46 7.29 -5.25
CA ALA A 50 3.47 6.58 -6.04
C ALA A 50 2.90 5.40 -6.83
N PHE A 51 1.93 4.68 -6.25
CA PHE A 51 1.32 3.51 -6.86
C PHE A 51 -0.07 3.78 -7.46
N GLY A 52 -0.65 4.97 -7.23
CA GLY A 52 -1.93 5.37 -7.80
C GLY A 52 -3.15 4.60 -7.28
N PHE A 53 -3.03 3.93 -6.13
CA PHE A 53 -4.14 3.22 -5.48
C PHE A 53 -4.46 3.83 -4.13
N ARG A 54 -5.75 3.98 -3.80
CA ARG A 54 -6.22 4.39 -2.47
C ARG A 54 -6.91 3.22 -1.81
N THR A 55 -6.31 2.73 -0.74
CA THR A 55 -6.84 1.62 0.05
C THR A 55 -7.63 2.11 1.25
N ASP A 56 -7.53 3.39 1.63
CA ASP A 56 -8.13 3.99 2.83
C ASP A 56 -9.61 4.38 2.66
N PHE A 57 -10.06 4.65 1.42
CA PHE A 57 -11.43 5.09 1.16
C PHE A 57 -12.43 3.95 0.84
N GLN A 58 -11.95 2.75 0.46
CA GLN A 58 -12.82 1.65 0.05
C GLN A 58 -12.28 0.29 0.48
N ILE A 59 -13.19 -0.63 0.81
CA ILE A 59 -12.89 -2.05 0.96
C ILE A 59 -12.27 -2.55 -0.34
N ILE A 60 -11.03 -3.04 -0.26
CA ILE A 60 -10.31 -3.55 -1.43
C ILE A 60 -10.92 -4.88 -1.81
N LYS A 61 -11.67 -4.91 -2.91
CA LYS A 61 -12.16 -6.19 -3.44
C LYS A 61 -11.00 -7.06 -3.87
N ASN A 62 -11.17 -8.38 -3.81
CA ASN A 62 -10.14 -9.35 -4.23
C ASN A 62 -9.61 -9.09 -5.67
N ASN A 63 -10.46 -8.53 -6.54
CA ASN A 63 -10.06 -8.14 -7.90
C ASN A 63 -9.13 -6.91 -7.95
N GLN A 64 -9.32 -5.92 -7.05
CA GLN A 64 -8.38 -4.81 -6.88
C GLN A 64 -7.08 -5.28 -6.24
N MET A 65 -7.14 -6.17 -5.24
CA MET A 65 -5.96 -6.78 -4.63
C MET A 65 -5.07 -7.44 -5.71
N LYS A 66 -5.68 -8.20 -6.62
CA LYS A 66 -4.99 -8.80 -7.78
C LYS A 66 -4.40 -7.77 -8.74
N LYS A 67 -5.07 -6.63 -8.97
CA LYS A 67 -4.54 -5.53 -9.78
C LYS A 67 -3.33 -4.87 -9.12
N ILE A 68 -3.42 -4.56 -7.83
CA ILE A 68 -2.34 -3.98 -7.04
C ILE A 68 -1.14 -4.91 -7.06
N PHE A 69 -1.34 -6.21 -6.80
CA PHE A 69 -0.27 -7.20 -6.83
C PHE A 69 0.42 -7.30 -8.20
N LYS A 70 -0.35 -7.17 -9.29
CA LYS A 70 0.19 -7.17 -10.65
C LYS A 70 0.96 -5.88 -10.98
N ASP A 71 0.52 -4.74 -10.44
CA ASP A 71 1.17 -3.45 -10.63
C ASP A 71 2.48 -3.36 -9.82
N THR A 72 2.48 -3.84 -8.58
CA THR A 72 3.66 -3.88 -7.71
C THR A 72 4.75 -4.85 -8.20
N LYS A 73 4.41 -5.86 -9.00
CA LYS A 73 5.36 -6.85 -9.54
C LYS A 73 6.10 -6.37 -10.80
N ARG A 74 5.76 -5.20 -11.32
CA ARG A 74 6.23 -4.68 -12.62
C ARG A 74 7.37 -3.67 -12.50
#